data_AF-A0A421J8K0-F1
#
_entry.id   AF-A0A421J8K0-F1
#
_cell.length_a   1.000
_cell.length_b   1.000
_cell.length_c   1.000
_cell.angle_alpha   90.00
_cell.angle_beta   90.00
_cell.angle_gamma   90.00
#
_symmetry.space_group_name_H-M   'P 1'
#
loop_
_entity.id
_entity.type
_entity.pdbx_description
1 polymer ?
#
loop_
_entity_poly.entity_id
_entity_poly.type
_entity_poly.pdbx_seq_one_letter_code
_entity_poly.pdbx_strand_id
1 'polypeptide(L)'
;MSGNHTVSASALHLLNLAHATASSPLNRRYTYLFSRHVEDHEIVLPNEFESQRFCLSCGLKYIPGVNVKIRVDYKRRNGQCANQLVYTCSGCNAKHRFDLEVPKKKEPSEPTEPTEPIKSKSRQRAKKRKTTLSNMLAQKKSDTARPSLDLMKFMK
;
A
#
# COMPACT_ATOMS: atom_id res chain seq x y z
N MET A 1 22.55 -29.95 -14.07
CA MET A 1 22.15 -28.62 -13.56
C MET A 1 21.01 -28.68 -12.52
N SER A 2 20.84 -29.80 -11.80
CA SER A 2 19.73 -30.00 -10.85
C SER A 2 20.00 -29.50 -9.42
N GLY A 3 21.26 -29.25 -9.05
CA GLY A 3 21.65 -28.87 -7.68
C GLY A 3 21.15 -27.49 -7.22
N ASN A 4 21.04 -26.52 -8.14
CA ASN A 4 20.61 -25.16 -7.76
C ASN A 4 19.13 -25.12 -7.35
N HIS A 5 18.29 -25.95 -7.98
CA HIS A 5 16.86 -26.00 -7.67
C HIS A 5 16.60 -26.57 -6.27
N THR A 6 17.37 -27.59 -5.86
CA THR A 6 17.24 -28.17 -4.52
C THR A 6 17.70 -27.21 -3.43
N VAL A 7 18.76 -26.42 -3.69
CA VAL A 7 19.27 -25.40 -2.76
C VAL A 7 18.23 -24.31 -2.52
N SER A 8 17.61 -23.79 -3.58
CA SER A 8 16.54 -22.79 -3.46
C SER A 8 15.28 -23.36 -2.80
N ALA A 9 14.91 -24.61 -3.09
CA ALA A 9 13.77 -25.27 -2.47
C ALA A 9 13.96 -25.44 -0.95
N SER A 10 15.16 -25.80 -0.49
CA SER A 10 15.49 -25.87 0.94
C SER A 10 15.37 -24.51 1.64
N ALA A 11 15.86 -23.44 1.01
CA ALA A 11 15.72 -22.08 1.56
C ALA A 11 14.23 -21.68 1.71
N LEU A 12 13.44 -21.94 0.66
CA LEU A 12 12.00 -21.67 0.68
C LEU A 12 11.27 -22.51 1.73
N HIS A 13 11.68 -23.77 1.92
CA HIS A 13 11.14 -24.63 2.95
C HIS A 13 11.39 -24.07 4.36
N LEU A 14 12.61 -23.63 4.67
CA LEU A 14 12.93 -22.99 5.96
C LEU A 14 12.09 -21.73 6.20
N LEU A 15 11.90 -20.91 5.16
CA LEU A 15 11.07 -19.71 5.24
C LEU A 15 9.58 -20.04 5.51
N ASN A 16 9.09 -21.16 4.97
CA ASN A 16 7.73 -21.65 5.21
C ASN A 16 7.57 -22.23 6.61
N LEU A 17 8.57 -22.96 7.11
CA LEU A 17 8.58 -23.44 8.50
C LEU A 17 8.56 -22.27 9.49
N ALA A 18 9.35 -21.22 9.24
CA ALA A 18 9.30 -19.99 10.03
C ALA A 18 7.89 -19.36 9.97
N HIS A 19 7.22 -19.38 8.82
CA HIS A 19 5.84 -18.88 8.69
C HIS A 19 4.86 -19.67 9.56
N ALA A 20 4.88 -20.99 9.43
CA ALA A 20 3.96 -21.89 10.12
C ALA A 20 4.11 -21.83 11.64
N THR A 21 5.32 -21.52 12.12
CA THR A 21 5.67 -21.47 13.54
C THR A 21 5.63 -20.05 14.13
N ALA A 22 4.85 -19.15 13.55
CA ALA A 22 4.73 -17.72 13.89
C ALA A 22 4.77 -17.35 15.39
N SER A 23 4.03 -18.11 16.21
CA SER A 23 3.86 -17.89 17.65
C SER A 23 4.87 -18.64 18.52
N SER A 24 5.62 -19.57 17.92
CA SER A 24 6.58 -20.42 18.60
C SER A 24 7.98 -19.81 18.57
N PRO A 25 8.81 -20.05 19.60
CA PRO A 25 10.23 -19.70 19.55
C PRO A 25 10.97 -20.34 18.37
N LEU A 26 10.42 -21.41 17.77
CA LEU A 26 10.96 -22.05 16.57
C LEU A 26 11.02 -21.11 15.36
N ASN A 27 10.17 -20.09 15.30
CA ASN A 27 10.22 -19.09 14.22
C ASN A 27 11.62 -18.46 14.09
N ARG A 28 12.24 -18.08 15.21
CA ARG A 28 13.58 -17.47 15.22
C ARG A 28 14.62 -18.46 14.76
N ARG A 29 14.50 -19.72 15.19
CA ARG A 29 15.43 -20.78 14.83
C ARG A 29 15.38 -21.07 13.32
N TYR A 30 14.20 -21.19 12.73
CA TYR A 30 14.07 -21.40 11.29
C TYR A 30 14.51 -20.18 10.48
N THR A 31 14.27 -18.96 10.98
CA THR A 31 14.80 -17.75 10.35
C THR A 31 16.33 -17.72 10.36
N TYR A 32 16.95 -18.08 11.49
CA TYR A 32 18.41 -18.19 11.58
C TYR A 32 18.98 -19.24 10.61
N LEU A 33 18.35 -20.42 10.54
CA LEU A 33 18.76 -21.46 9.60
C LEU A 33 18.59 -21.00 8.14
N PHE A 34 17.53 -20.24 7.83
CA PHE A 34 17.34 -19.64 6.52
C PHE A 34 18.47 -18.66 6.17
N SER A 35 18.79 -17.71 7.05
CA SER A 35 19.87 -16.74 6.81
C SER A 35 21.21 -17.44 6.60
N ARG A 36 21.55 -18.42 7.45
CA ARG A 36 22.77 -19.21 7.29
C ARG A 36 22.77 -19.99 5.97
N HIS A 37 21.65 -20.60 5.58
CA HIS A 37 21.55 -21.32 4.32
C HIS A 37 21.71 -20.40 3.10
N VAL A 38 21.19 -19.17 3.18
CA VAL A 38 21.37 -18.13 2.17
C VAL A 38 22.82 -17.70 2.06
N GLU A 39 23.50 -17.51 3.20
CA GLU A 39 24.93 -17.17 3.27
C GLU A 39 25.80 -18.31 2.73
N ASP A 40 25.59 -19.55 3.19
CA ASP A 40 26.38 -20.73 2.83
C ASP A 40 26.32 -21.04 1.32
N HIS A 41 25.22 -20.67 0.65
CA HIS A 41 24.99 -20.93 -0.77
C HIS A 41 24.98 -19.66 -1.64
N GLU A 42 25.38 -18.51 -1.08
CA GLU A 42 25.46 -17.22 -1.77
C GLU A 42 24.18 -16.85 -2.55
N ILE A 43 23.02 -17.11 -1.95
CA ILE A 43 21.73 -16.85 -2.60
C ILE A 43 21.48 -15.34 -2.63
N VAL A 44 21.37 -14.77 -3.84
CA VAL A 44 21.05 -13.35 -4.02
C VAL A 44 19.57 -13.09 -3.67
N LEU A 45 19.33 -12.34 -2.60
CA LEU A 45 18.00 -11.89 -2.21
C LEU A 45 17.68 -10.52 -2.82
N PRO A 46 16.40 -10.22 -3.09
CA PRO A 46 15.99 -8.89 -3.52
C PRO A 46 16.36 -7.82 -2.49
N ASN A 47 16.63 -6.61 -2.97
CA ASN A 47 16.90 -5.45 -2.11
C ASN A 47 15.76 -5.29 -1.08
N GLU A 48 16.13 -5.00 0.16
CA GLU A 48 15.21 -4.81 1.29
C GLU A 48 14.41 -6.06 1.71
N PHE A 49 14.67 -7.24 1.12
CA PHE A 49 13.94 -8.46 1.49
C PHE A 49 14.05 -8.73 3.00
N GLU A 50 15.25 -8.60 3.56
CA GLU A 50 15.48 -8.91 4.96
C GLU A 50 14.76 -7.96 5.91
N SER A 51 14.86 -6.65 5.65
CA SER A 51 14.25 -5.62 6.49
C SER A 51 12.72 -5.65 6.41
N GLN A 52 12.15 -5.97 5.25
CA GLN A 52 10.70 -6.06 5.07
C GLN A 52 10.10 -7.37 5.60
N ARG A 53 10.86 -8.47 5.65
CA ARG A 53 10.34 -9.80 6.02
C ARG A 53 10.78 -10.29 7.40
N PHE A 54 11.82 -9.72 7.99
CA PHE A 54 12.31 -10.12 9.31
C PHE A 54 12.62 -8.93 10.20
N CYS A 55 12.57 -9.17 11.50
CA CYS A 55 13.06 -8.21 12.47
C CYS A 55 14.58 -8.27 12.55
N LEU A 56 15.26 -7.19 12.17
CA LEU A 56 16.73 -7.11 12.23
C LEU A 56 17.26 -7.19 13.66
N SER A 57 16.44 -6.87 14.68
CA SER A 57 16.87 -6.92 16.08
C SER A 57 16.77 -8.31 16.72
N CYS A 58 15.79 -9.13 16.35
CA CYS A 58 15.54 -10.41 17.03
C CYS A 58 15.38 -11.62 16.09
N GLY A 59 15.49 -11.43 14.78
CA GLY A 59 15.38 -12.49 13.79
C GLY A 59 13.99 -13.13 13.68
N LEU A 60 12.94 -12.49 14.20
CA LEU A 60 11.56 -12.97 13.99
C LEU A 60 11.11 -12.66 12.57
N LYS A 61 10.56 -13.66 11.87
CA LYS A 61 9.87 -13.44 10.60
C LYS A 61 8.58 -12.66 10.83
N TYR A 62 8.43 -11.56 10.12
CA TYR A 62 7.24 -10.72 10.16
C TYR A 62 6.04 -11.39 9.48
N ILE A 63 4.96 -11.47 10.22
CA ILE A 63 3.65 -11.99 9.80
C ILE A 63 2.62 -10.93 10.21
N PRO A 64 2.15 -10.13 9.23
CA PRO A 64 1.20 -9.05 9.47
C PRO A 64 -0.03 -9.54 10.24
N GLY A 65 -0.41 -8.81 11.29
CA GLY A 65 -1.55 -9.15 12.14
C GLY A 65 -1.26 -10.21 13.22
N VAL A 66 -0.09 -10.86 13.19
CA VAL A 66 0.31 -11.86 14.19
C VAL A 66 1.43 -11.31 15.09
N ASN A 67 2.60 -11.06 14.52
CA ASN A 67 3.81 -10.69 15.28
C ASN A 67 4.48 -9.38 14.81
N VAL A 68 3.84 -8.68 13.88
CA VAL A 68 4.22 -7.33 13.46
C VAL A 68 2.99 -6.44 13.37
N LYS A 69 3.14 -5.22 13.89
CA LYS A 69 2.16 -4.15 13.78
C LYS A 69 2.65 -3.15 12.73
N ILE A 70 1.93 -3.07 11.62
CA ILE A 70 2.25 -2.21 10.49
C ILE A 70 1.36 -0.98 10.52
N ARG A 71 1.95 0.21 10.44
CA ARG A 71 1.24 1.50 10.41
C ARG A 71 1.88 2.44 9.40
N VAL A 72 1.11 3.41 8.91
CA VAL A 72 1.63 4.53 8.13
C VAL A 72 1.65 5.76 9.02
N ASP A 73 2.85 6.31 9.25
CA ASP A 73 3.05 7.58 9.91
C ASP A 73 3.00 8.70 8.85
N TYR A 74 1.95 9.51 8.89
CA TYR A 74 1.79 10.65 8.01
C TYR A 74 2.50 11.87 8.60
N LYS A 75 3.71 12.18 8.13
CA LYS A 75 4.42 13.40 8.51
C LYS A 75 4.28 14.45 7.40
N ARG A 76 3.84 15.65 7.78
CA ARG A 76 3.90 16.83 6.91
C ARG A 76 5.15 17.62 7.25
N ARG A 77 6.07 17.76 6.31
CA ARG A 77 7.21 18.68 6.40
C ARG A 77 7.21 19.56 5.16
N ASN A 78 7.18 20.88 5.34
CA ASN A 78 7.35 21.87 4.27
C ASN A 78 6.44 21.66 3.04
N GLY A 79 5.14 21.39 3.26
CA GLY A 79 4.17 21.20 2.18
C GLY A 79 4.24 19.83 1.46
N GLN A 80 5.25 19.01 1.75
CA GLN A 80 5.35 17.64 1.24
C GLN A 80 4.90 16.63 2.32
N CYS A 81 4.06 15.66 1.93
CA CYS A 81 3.69 14.54 2.78
C CYS A 81 4.75 13.45 2.62
N ALA A 82 5.64 13.32 3.60
CA ALA A 82 6.55 12.19 3.72
C ALA A 82 5.85 11.12 4.55
N ASN A 83 5.15 10.21 3.88
CA ASN A 83 4.52 9.08 4.52
C ASN A 83 5.60 8.03 4.83
N GLN A 84 5.64 7.54 6.05
CA GLN A 84 6.58 6.49 6.45
C GLN A 84 5.81 5.24 6.85
N LEU A 85 6.19 4.09 6.30
CA LEU A 85 5.70 2.79 6.74
C LEU A 85 6.49 2.35 7.96
N VAL A 86 5.80 2.08 9.07
CA VAL A 86 6.41 1.73 10.35
C VAL A 86 6.00 0.33 10.76
N TYR A 87 6.98 -0.55 10.88
CA TYR A 87 6.84 -1.92 11.36
C TYR A 87 7.27 -1.95 12.82
N THR A 88 6.40 -2.42 13.71
CA THR A 88 6.74 -2.64 15.13
C THR A 88 6.68 -4.14 15.41
N CYS A 89 7.81 -4.73 15.78
CA CYS A 89 7.88 -6.15 16.12
C CYS A 89 7.21 -6.41 17.48
N SER A 90 6.27 -7.35 17.54
CA SER A 90 5.62 -7.71 18.82
C SER A 90 6.55 -8.50 19.75
N GLY A 91 7.63 -9.10 19.24
CA GLY A 91 8.53 -9.93 20.04
C GLY A 91 9.64 -9.17 20.76
N CYS A 92 10.13 -8.06 20.21
CA CYS A 92 11.18 -7.23 20.82
C CYS A 92 10.86 -5.72 20.85
N ASN A 93 9.69 -5.31 20.34
CA ASN A 93 9.26 -3.91 20.24
C ASN A 93 10.14 -2.98 19.39
N ALA A 94 11.11 -3.53 18.65
CA ALA A 94 11.90 -2.77 17.69
C ALA A 94 11.01 -2.18 16.58
N LYS A 95 11.34 -0.96 16.17
CA LYS A 95 10.62 -0.21 15.12
C LYS A 95 11.51 -0.07 13.89
N HIS A 96 11.00 -0.52 12.74
CA HIS A 96 11.63 -0.31 11.44
C HIS A 96 10.78 0.66 10.62
N ARG A 97 11.43 1.57 9.91
CA ARG A 97 10.76 2.61 9.12
C ARG A 97 11.22 2.53 7.67
N PHE A 98 10.27 2.60 6.76
CA PHE A 98 10.50 2.65 5.32
C PHE A 98 9.85 3.91 4.77
N ASP A 99 10.54 4.60 3.89
CA ASP A 99 9.99 5.77 3.23
C ASP A 99 9.04 5.32 2.12
N LEU A 100 7.81 5.82 2.14
CA LEU A 100 6.85 5.55 1.07
C LEU A 100 6.98 6.63 0.02
N GLU A 101 7.40 6.25 -1.18
CA GLU A 101 7.32 7.11 -2.35
C GLU A 101 5.85 7.31 -2.70
N VAL A 102 5.31 8.48 -2.37
CA VAL A 102 3.98 8.87 -2.82
C VAL A 102 4.11 9.36 -4.25
N PRO A 103 3.44 8.73 -5.25
CA PRO A 103 3.46 9.25 -6.60
C PRO A 103 2.94 10.68 -6.57
N LYS A 104 3.81 11.63 -6.90
CA LYS A 104 3.43 13.03 -7.04
C LYS A 104 2.34 13.07 -8.12
N LYS A 105 1.15 13.57 -7.78
CA LYS A 105 0.14 13.86 -8.79
C LYS A 105 0.83 14.75 -9.82
N LYS A 106 0.94 14.30 -11.07
CA LYS A 106 1.34 15.17 -12.19
C LYS A 106 0.40 16.38 -12.12
N GLU A 107 0.97 17.54 -11.84
CA GLU A 107 0.26 18.78 -12.04
C GLU A 107 -0.17 18.80 -13.51
N PRO A 108 -1.44 19.13 -13.83
CA PRO A 108 -1.85 19.25 -15.21
C PRO A 108 -0.97 20.32 -15.86
N SER A 109 -0.20 19.90 -16.86
CA SER A 109 0.58 20.77 -17.72
C SER A 109 -0.27 21.95 -18.15
N GLU A 110 0.27 23.15 -17.97
CA GLU A 110 -0.35 24.41 -18.30
C GLU A 110 -0.89 24.43 -19.75
N PRO A 111 -2.13 24.88 -20.00
CA PRO A 111 -2.53 25.35 -21.31
C PRO A 111 -1.88 26.72 -21.55
N THR A 112 -1.14 26.83 -22.64
CA THR A 112 -0.52 28.06 -23.14
C THR A 112 -1.56 29.16 -23.37
N GLU A 113 -1.57 30.18 -22.49
CA GLU A 113 -1.92 31.63 -22.58
C GLU A 113 -3.17 32.15 -23.36
N PRO A 114 -3.57 33.43 -23.20
CA PRO A 114 -3.97 34.11 -21.97
C PRO A 114 -5.34 34.85 -22.15
N THR A 115 -6.24 34.83 -21.16
CA THR A 115 -7.35 35.82 -21.13
C THR A 115 -8.00 35.95 -19.74
N GLU A 116 -7.85 37.16 -19.20
CA GLU A 116 -8.68 37.87 -18.19
C GLU A 116 -8.81 37.39 -16.72
N PRO A 117 -8.90 38.34 -15.76
CA PRO A 117 -8.76 38.05 -14.33
C PRO A 117 -10.08 37.59 -13.71
N ILE A 118 -10.25 36.28 -13.50
CA ILE A 118 -11.44 35.74 -12.84
C ILE A 118 -11.20 35.47 -11.35
N LYS A 119 -11.86 36.32 -10.56
CA LYS A 119 -12.01 36.35 -9.11
C LYS A 119 -12.13 34.96 -8.44
N SER A 120 -11.31 34.78 -7.42
CA SER A 120 -11.32 33.80 -6.32
C SER A 120 -12.45 32.75 -6.26
N LYS A 121 -12.03 31.48 -6.29
CA LYS A 121 -12.80 30.23 -6.12
C LYS A 121 -13.57 30.10 -4.78
N SER A 122 -13.46 31.05 -3.86
CA SER A 122 -14.24 31.08 -2.61
C SER A 122 -15.70 31.49 -2.85
N ARG A 123 -16.00 32.30 -3.88
CA ARG A 123 -17.37 32.77 -4.18
C ARG A 123 -18.23 31.75 -4.94
N GLN A 124 -17.62 30.76 -5.58
CA GLN A 124 -18.35 29.70 -6.30
C GLN A 124 -18.98 28.63 -5.39
N ARG A 125 -18.47 28.42 -4.16
CA ARG A 125 -19.10 27.50 -3.20
C ARG A 125 -20.37 28.07 -2.56
N ALA A 126 -20.47 29.41 -2.42
CA ALA A 126 -21.64 30.06 -1.85
C ALA A 126 -22.87 30.07 -2.79
N LYS A 127 -22.66 30.02 -4.12
CA LYS A 127 -23.76 29.98 -5.10
C LYS A 127 -24.38 28.58 -5.28
N LYS A 128 -23.72 27.50 -4.84
CA LYS A 128 -24.27 26.13 -4.88
C LYS A 128 -25.30 25.83 -3.78
N ARG A 129 -25.57 26.77 -2.86
CA ARG A 129 -26.54 26.59 -1.76
C ARG A 129 -27.92 27.20 -2.02
N LYS A 130 -28.21 27.69 -3.24
CA LYS A 130 -29.57 28.09 -3.64
C LYS A 130 -30.07 27.20 -4.77
N THR A 131 -30.31 25.93 -4.46
CA THR A 131 -31.10 25.02 -5.31
C THR A 131 -32.55 25.09 -4.86
N THR A 132 -33.33 25.95 -5.52
CA THR A 132 -34.78 26.02 -5.36
C THR A 132 -35.43 24.72 -5.88
N LEU A 133 -36.43 24.22 -5.15
CA LEU A 133 -37.17 22.98 -5.43
C LEU A 133 -37.62 22.83 -6.89
N SER A 134 -37.92 23.95 -7.56
CA SER A 134 -38.31 24.01 -8.98
C SER A 134 -37.25 23.42 -9.92
N ASN A 135 -35.95 23.58 -9.61
CA ASN A 135 -34.86 23.05 -10.44
C ASN A 135 -34.65 21.53 -10.24
N MET A 136 -34.95 21.00 -9.05
CA MET A 136 -34.91 19.55 -8.80
C MET A 136 -36.07 18.82 -9.49
N LEU A 137 -37.24 19.46 -9.56
CA LEU A 137 -38.39 18.91 -10.28
C LEU A 137 -38.19 18.92 -11.80
N ALA A 138 -37.50 19.92 -12.36
CA ALA A 138 -37.16 19.96 -13.77
C ALA A 138 -36.16 18.85 -14.17
N GLN A 139 -35.15 18.57 -13.34
CA GLN A 139 -34.19 17.49 -13.59
C GLN A 139 -34.83 16.10 -13.54
N LYS A 140 -35.80 15.87 -12.63
CA LYS A 140 -36.51 14.59 -12.55
C LYS A 140 -37.34 14.28 -13.80
N LYS A 141 -37.87 15.31 -14.48
CA LYS A 141 -38.62 15.13 -15.74
C LYS A 141 -37.70 14.78 -16.92
N SER A 142 -36.45 15.23 -16.93
CA SER A 142 -35.48 14.87 -17.97
C SER A 142 -34.89 13.47 -17.81
N ASP A 143 -34.85 12.93 -16.58
CA ASP A 143 -34.32 11.58 -16.34
C ASP A 143 -35.30 10.47 -16.74
N THR A 144 -36.61 10.74 -16.73
CA THR A 144 -37.63 9.83 -17.29
C THR A 144 -37.67 9.76 -18.81
N ALA A 145 -36.95 10.65 -19.52
CA ALA A 145 -36.87 10.67 -20.98
C ALA A 145 -35.64 9.94 -21.55
N ARG A 146 -34.75 9.42 -20.69
CA ARG A 146 -33.63 8.57 -21.12
C ARG A 146 -34.09 7.12 -21.13
N PRO A 147 -33.86 6.35 -22.21
CA PRO A 147 -34.18 4.92 -22.21
C PRO A 147 -33.35 4.26 -21.11
N SER A 148 -34.02 3.82 -20.04
CA SER A 148 -33.39 3.06 -18.96
C SER A 148 -32.74 1.82 -19.56
N LEU A 149 -31.51 1.52 -19.13
CA LEU A 149 -30.79 0.31 -19.49
C LEU A 149 -31.68 -0.92 -19.22
N ASP A 150 -32.14 -1.53 -20.30
CA ASP A 150 -33.02 -2.69 -20.25
C ASP A 150 -32.18 -3.94 -19.96
N LEU A 151 -32.32 -4.46 -18.74
CA LEU A 151 -31.58 -5.62 -18.23
C LEU A 151 -31.77 -6.88 -19.10
N MET A 152 -32.90 -6.97 -19.81
CA MET A 152 -33.21 -8.12 -20.69
C MET A 152 -32.35 -8.14 -21.96
N LYS A 153 -31.71 -7.03 -22.32
CA LYS A 153 -30.82 -6.94 -23.48
C LYS A 153 -29.40 -7.43 -23.17
N PHE A 154 -29.06 -7.60 -21.89
CA PHE A 154 -27.72 -7.98 -21.43
C PHE A 154 -27.55 -9.50 -21.21
N MET A 155 -28.64 -10.27 -21.22
CA MET A 155 -28.64 -11.73 -20.95
C MET A 155 -28.83 -12.61 -22.19
N LYS A 156 -28.58 -12.08 -23.40
CA LYS A 156 -28.51 -12.88 -24.64
C LYS A 156 -27.07 -13.14 -25.03
#